data_AF-A0A9D7RLN7-F1
#
_entry.id   AF-A0A9D7RLN7-F1
#
_cell.length_a   1.000
_cell.length_b   1.000
_cell.length_c   1.000
_cell.angle_alpha   90.00
_cell.angle_beta   90.00
_cell.angle_gamma   90.00
#
_symmetry.space_group_name_H-M   'P 1'
#
loop_
_entity.id
_entity.type
_entity.pdbx_description
1 polymer ?
#
loop_
_entity_poly.entity_id
_entity_poly.type
_entity_poly.pdbx_seq_one_letter_code
_entity_poly.pdbx_strand_id
1 'polypeptide(L)'
;MRHSVFFLALLCATPLAAQDLPLRINGREYLLPPTQPIRLLGVDTVASALADAPDGLQVRWLPSVQRGVDPELIFSYTLEGPVTSVDPLAVLGQPLTLDGNTLFEGLSPATPMIIGQELSLSGLVDVNGSLLVTLIELPEQALSSFSLTGYVNDVALGGDLLVGQQWIAAAGVATQNCPPSISVGAYVSVTANGVSPFPPGTTLSGITNLQCTQPVPQGTPGATGWVQGLISLVSPTGDFQIGELTVQLTPQTVVRFGTLDDIDAGSAVTIDGTFSDTTTLVASAIEFAHQVVRFEAPMASTQVIAGESVAPFGLHVTTTAQLRDEDGIVTNGLSAETQVQVRGYQDQDGALWMTRVRERGNPDPEDTSLRAPVSAINGSELSVLGLTVDTSQAVFFDIFENPITTEQFFAALQVGDGVDVATATWIPEQSRLIAGEVSIAKQIPAPGPAQRGSALGIIGGTASGYQRAALIYTNGFEAN
;
A
#
# COMPACT_ATOMS: atom_id res chain seq x y z
N MET A 1 66.29 6.28 -21.69
CA MET A 1 64.87 6.68 -21.89
C MET A 1 64.16 5.45 -22.46
N ARG A 2 63.15 4.82 -21.89
CA ARG A 2 62.13 5.15 -20.88
C ARG A 2 61.94 3.94 -19.95
N HIS A 3 61.79 4.17 -18.66
CA HIS A 3 61.27 3.20 -17.71
C HIS A 3 59.75 3.37 -17.65
N SER A 4 58.99 2.32 -17.95
CA SER A 4 57.54 2.33 -17.76
C SER A 4 57.22 1.79 -16.37
N VAL A 5 56.73 2.69 -15.52
CA VAL A 5 56.19 2.42 -14.19
C VAL A 5 54.77 1.88 -14.37
N PHE A 6 54.49 0.69 -13.84
CA PHE A 6 53.14 0.15 -13.73
C PHE A 6 52.50 0.73 -12.46
N PHE A 7 51.50 1.61 -12.63
CA PHE A 7 50.67 2.11 -11.54
C PHE A 7 49.64 1.04 -11.17
N LEU A 8 49.73 0.51 -9.95
CA LEU A 8 48.70 -0.35 -9.36
C LEU A 8 47.58 0.56 -8.85
N ALA A 9 46.49 0.66 -9.60
CA ALA A 9 45.28 1.35 -9.15
C ALA A 9 44.56 0.48 -8.11
N LEU A 10 44.60 0.93 -6.85
CA LEU A 10 43.82 0.37 -5.75
C LEU A 10 42.34 0.74 -5.97
N LEU A 11 41.52 -0.20 -6.46
CA LEU A 11 40.07 -0.02 -6.47
C LEU A 11 39.56 -0.07 -5.03
N CYS A 12 39.27 1.08 -4.43
CA CYS A 12 38.36 1.18 -3.30
C CYS A 12 36.96 0.79 -3.79
N ALA A 13 36.54 -0.44 -3.53
CA ALA A 13 35.13 -0.80 -3.61
C ALA A 13 34.40 -0.05 -2.49
N THR A 14 33.67 1.01 -2.83
CA THR A 14 32.67 1.60 -1.94
C THR A 14 31.63 0.52 -1.64
N PRO A 15 31.29 0.24 -0.36
CA PRO A 15 30.19 -0.67 -0.08
C PRO A 15 28.92 -0.10 -0.74
N LEU A 16 28.25 -0.91 -1.57
CA LEU A 16 26.90 -0.56 -2.00
C LEU A 16 26.08 -0.30 -0.74
N ALA A 17 25.43 0.87 -0.65
CA ALA A 17 24.44 1.11 0.37
C ALA A 17 23.41 -0.05 0.30
N ALA A 18 23.14 -0.67 1.45
CA ALA A 18 22.15 -1.73 1.52
C ALA A 18 20.80 -1.12 1.11
N GLN A 19 20.23 -1.61 0.01
CA GLN A 19 18.94 -1.14 -0.49
C GLN A 19 17.85 -1.50 0.52
N ASP A 20 16.88 -0.61 0.68
CA ASP A 20 15.70 -0.88 1.49
C ASP A 20 14.97 -2.12 0.99
N LEU A 21 14.48 -2.93 1.92
CA LEU A 21 13.76 -4.16 1.63
C LEU A 21 12.31 -3.79 1.28
N PRO A 22 11.81 -4.16 0.08
CA PRO A 22 10.40 -4.02 -0.21
C PRO A 22 9.61 -4.95 0.72
N LEU A 23 8.56 -4.43 1.32
CA LEU A 23 7.64 -5.17 2.19
C LEU A 23 6.22 -4.82 1.73
N ARG A 24 5.43 -5.81 1.33
CA ARG A 24 4.02 -5.61 1.02
C ARG A 24 3.15 -6.02 2.19
N ILE A 25 2.38 -5.11 2.77
CA ILE A 25 1.39 -5.44 3.80
C ILE A 25 0.00 -5.27 3.19
N ASN A 26 -0.78 -6.35 3.15
CA ASN A 26 -2.10 -6.38 2.51
C ASN A 26 -2.09 -5.79 1.09
N GLY A 27 -1.04 -6.11 0.30
CA GLY A 27 -0.90 -5.66 -1.09
C GLY A 27 -0.23 -4.29 -1.29
N ARG A 28 0.06 -3.55 -0.22
CA ARG A 28 0.72 -2.24 -0.32
C ARG A 28 2.20 -2.31 0.01
N GLU A 29 3.03 -1.71 -0.83
CA GLU A 29 4.48 -1.67 -0.67
C GLU A 29 4.95 -0.63 0.36
N TYR A 30 5.87 -1.06 1.21
CA TYR A 30 6.60 -0.32 2.22
C TYR A 30 8.09 -0.59 1.98
N LEU A 31 8.93 0.40 2.28
CA LEU A 31 10.38 0.23 2.27
C LEU A 31 10.88 0.13 3.70
N LEU A 32 11.46 -1.02 4.04
CA LEU A 32 12.07 -1.24 5.34
C LEU A 32 13.59 -1.10 5.25
N PRO A 33 14.21 -0.24 6.08
CA PRO A 33 15.66 -0.25 6.23
C PRO A 33 16.12 -1.66 6.62
N PRO A 34 17.15 -2.23 5.98
CA PRO A 34 17.56 -3.61 6.25
C PRO A 34 18.05 -3.81 7.69
N THR A 35 18.46 -2.74 8.36
CA THR A 35 18.87 -2.72 9.77
C THR A 35 17.74 -2.42 10.75
N GLN A 36 16.51 -2.20 10.27
CA GLN A 36 15.35 -1.93 11.13
C GLN A 36 15.18 -3.08 12.13
N PRO A 37 15.17 -2.82 13.45
CA PRO A 37 14.87 -3.84 14.44
C PRO A 37 13.46 -4.39 14.24
N ILE A 38 13.34 -5.72 14.21
CA ILE A 38 12.07 -6.44 14.11
C ILE A 38 12.10 -7.65 15.06
N ARG A 39 10.94 -8.23 15.30
CA ARG A 39 10.82 -9.54 15.94
C ARG A 39 10.23 -10.52 14.93
N LEU A 40 11.02 -11.49 14.49
CA LEU A 40 10.62 -12.49 13.50
C LEU A 40 10.44 -13.83 14.19
N LEU A 41 9.23 -14.40 14.13
CA LEU A 41 8.87 -15.68 14.74
C LEU A 41 9.28 -15.78 16.23
N GLY A 42 9.11 -14.66 16.94
CA GLY A 42 9.44 -14.54 18.37
C GLY A 42 10.89 -14.19 18.70
N VAL A 43 11.78 -14.12 17.70
CA VAL A 43 13.21 -13.82 17.84
C VAL A 43 13.51 -12.37 17.44
N ASP A 44 14.21 -11.63 18.30
CA ASP A 44 14.66 -10.27 18.00
C ASP A 44 15.77 -10.31 16.93
N THR A 45 15.58 -9.57 15.85
CA THR A 45 16.47 -9.54 14.69
C THR A 45 16.33 -8.21 13.93
N VAL A 46 16.78 -8.15 12.68
CA VAL A 46 16.66 -7.00 11.78
C VAL A 46 15.91 -7.37 10.50
N ALA A 47 15.32 -6.38 9.84
CA ALA A 47 14.48 -6.58 8.66
C ALA A 47 15.12 -7.38 7.53
N SER A 48 16.46 -7.34 7.37
CA SER A 48 17.14 -8.18 6.37
C SER A 48 16.92 -9.69 6.55
N ALA A 49 16.57 -10.14 7.76
CA ALA A 49 16.25 -11.54 8.03
C ALA A 49 14.92 -12.00 7.40
N LEU A 50 14.03 -11.06 7.02
CA LEU A 50 12.79 -11.40 6.32
C LEU A 50 13.05 -12.04 4.96
N ALA A 51 14.20 -11.78 4.34
CA ALA A 51 14.55 -12.37 3.05
C ALA A 51 14.58 -13.92 3.06
N ASP A 52 14.77 -14.51 4.24
CA ASP A 52 14.81 -15.97 4.45
C ASP A 52 13.50 -16.51 5.04
N ALA A 53 12.50 -15.66 5.29
CA ALA A 53 11.20 -16.06 5.82
C ALA A 53 10.18 -16.29 4.69
N PRO A 54 9.13 -17.12 4.90
CA PRO A 54 8.05 -17.22 3.95
C PRO A 54 7.28 -15.92 3.80
N ASP A 55 6.79 -15.68 2.58
CA ASP A 55 5.73 -14.71 2.35
C ASP A 55 4.41 -15.18 3.00
N GLY A 56 3.59 -14.22 3.43
CA GLY A 56 2.27 -14.44 3.99
C GLY A 56 2.21 -14.37 5.53
N LEU A 57 3.34 -14.12 6.21
CA LEU A 57 3.39 -13.97 7.67
C LEU A 57 2.49 -12.84 8.17
N GLN A 58 1.91 -13.01 9.36
CA GLN A 58 1.18 -11.94 10.00
C GLN A 58 2.18 -10.89 10.49
N VAL A 59 2.00 -9.64 10.10
CA VAL A 59 2.75 -8.50 10.61
C VAL A 59 1.88 -7.70 11.58
N ARG A 60 2.47 -7.31 12.71
CA ARG A 60 1.88 -6.39 13.67
C ARG A 60 2.85 -5.28 13.97
N TRP A 61 2.36 -4.05 13.90
CA TRP A 61 3.11 -2.88 14.29
C TRP A 61 2.71 -2.44 15.69
N LEU A 62 3.58 -2.58 16.68
CA LEU A 62 3.30 -2.09 18.03
C LEU A 62 3.78 -0.63 18.16
N PRO A 63 2.90 0.29 18.58
CA PRO A 63 3.30 1.67 18.79
C PRO A 63 4.33 1.77 19.93
N SER A 64 5.34 2.61 19.76
CA SER A 64 6.30 2.89 20.82
C SER A 64 5.68 3.80 21.89
N VAL A 65 5.77 3.38 23.15
CA VAL A 65 5.26 4.16 24.29
C VAL A 65 6.18 5.35 24.63
N GLN A 66 7.39 5.39 24.05
CA GLN A 66 8.41 6.39 24.29
C GLN A 66 8.68 7.25 23.05
N ARG A 67 8.74 8.56 23.24
CA ARG A 67 9.01 9.53 22.18
C ARG A 67 10.44 9.32 21.64
N GLY A 68 10.56 9.03 20.34
CA GLY A 68 11.85 8.83 19.65
C GLY A 68 12.36 7.38 19.61
N VAL A 69 11.56 6.40 20.02
CA VAL A 69 11.83 4.97 19.82
C VAL A 69 11.03 4.50 18.62
N ASP A 70 11.66 3.76 17.71
CA ASP A 70 10.96 3.21 16.55
C ASP A 70 9.92 2.17 16.99
N PRO A 71 8.74 2.16 16.36
CA PRO A 71 7.69 1.20 16.69
C PRO A 71 8.13 -0.24 16.37
N GLU A 72 7.80 -1.21 17.23
CA GLU A 72 8.24 -2.61 17.10
C GLU A 72 7.44 -3.31 16.00
N LEU A 73 8.11 -3.87 14.98
CA LEU A 73 7.47 -4.74 14.00
C LEU A 73 7.61 -6.20 14.43
N ILE A 74 6.51 -6.91 14.47
CA ILE A 74 6.46 -8.33 14.82
C ILE A 74 5.90 -9.11 13.63
N PHE A 75 6.63 -10.13 13.19
CA PHE A 75 6.22 -11.08 12.16
C PHE A 75 6.03 -12.46 12.81
N SER A 76 4.85 -13.05 12.68
CA SER A 76 4.51 -14.31 13.37
C SER A 76 3.49 -15.14 12.61
N TYR A 77 3.38 -16.41 12.98
CA TYR A 77 2.20 -17.21 12.68
C TYR A 77 1.02 -16.77 13.55
N THR A 78 -0.18 -16.90 13.00
CA THR A 78 -1.45 -16.61 13.70
C THR A 78 -1.92 -17.83 14.50
N LEU A 79 -1.65 -19.03 13.96
CA LEU A 79 -2.11 -20.31 14.48
C LEU A 79 -1.03 -21.36 14.22
N GLU A 80 -0.63 -22.11 15.25
CA GLU A 80 0.32 -23.20 15.14
C GLU A 80 -0.18 -24.40 15.93
N GLY A 81 -0.30 -25.55 15.28
CA GLY A 81 -0.72 -26.78 15.94
C GLY A 81 -1.27 -27.84 15.00
N PRO A 82 -1.85 -28.91 15.57
CA PRO A 82 -2.32 -30.04 14.80
C PRO A 82 -3.67 -29.82 14.13
N VAL A 83 -3.84 -30.40 12.94
CA VAL A 83 -5.12 -30.54 12.25
C VAL A 83 -6.07 -31.36 13.13
N THR A 84 -7.19 -30.75 13.52
CA THR A 84 -8.21 -31.37 14.38
C THR A 84 -9.43 -31.83 13.60
N SER A 85 -9.65 -31.31 12.40
CA SER A 85 -10.74 -31.71 11.49
C SER A 85 -10.27 -31.51 10.05
N VAL A 86 -10.76 -32.34 9.12
CA VAL A 86 -10.47 -32.22 7.67
C VAL A 86 -11.72 -31.90 6.84
N ASP A 87 -12.91 -31.96 7.45
CA ASP A 87 -14.19 -31.61 6.81
C ASP A 87 -15.22 -31.10 7.84
N PRO A 88 -15.38 -29.78 8.00
CA PRO A 88 -14.54 -28.73 7.43
C PRO A 88 -13.12 -28.76 8.03
N LEU A 89 -12.13 -28.27 7.27
CA LEU A 89 -10.73 -28.22 7.72
C LEU A 89 -10.56 -27.29 8.93
N ALA A 90 -9.90 -27.77 9.97
CA ALA A 90 -9.58 -27.00 11.17
C ALA A 90 -8.26 -27.43 11.80
N VAL A 91 -7.51 -26.45 12.32
CA VAL A 91 -6.28 -26.65 13.11
C VAL A 91 -6.53 -26.11 14.51
N LEU A 92 -6.21 -26.89 15.55
CA LEU A 92 -6.56 -26.58 16.96
C LEU A 92 -8.00 -26.04 17.10
N GLY A 93 -8.98 -26.76 16.56
CA GLY A 93 -10.40 -26.39 16.63
C GLY A 93 -10.78 -25.09 15.93
N GLN A 94 -9.84 -24.40 15.26
CA GLN A 94 -10.11 -23.18 14.51
C GLN A 94 -10.39 -23.52 13.04
N PRO A 95 -11.62 -23.27 12.52
CA PRO A 95 -11.94 -23.51 11.12
C PRO A 95 -11.07 -22.67 10.19
N LEU A 96 -10.71 -23.25 9.05
CA LEU A 96 -9.89 -22.59 8.04
C LEU A 96 -10.71 -22.26 6.78
N THR A 97 -10.46 -21.09 6.21
CA THR A 97 -10.93 -20.67 4.89
C THR A 97 -9.72 -20.50 3.99
N LEU A 98 -9.65 -21.31 2.93
CA LEU A 98 -8.59 -21.27 1.92
C LEU A 98 -9.14 -20.64 0.64
N ASP A 99 -8.31 -19.86 -0.05
CA ASP A 99 -8.64 -19.30 -1.36
C ASP A 99 -7.49 -19.51 -2.35
N GLY A 100 -7.62 -18.96 -3.57
CA GLY A 100 -6.60 -19.09 -4.62
C GLY A 100 -5.27 -18.38 -4.31
N ASN A 101 -5.21 -17.57 -3.25
CA ASN A 101 -4.04 -16.80 -2.85
C ASN A 101 -3.33 -17.40 -1.62
N THR A 102 -3.87 -18.45 -1.01
CA THR A 102 -3.18 -19.15 0.09
C THR A 102 -1.86 -19.75 -0.40
N LEU A 103 -0.75 -19.33 0.22
CA LEU A 103 0.58 -19.85 -0.04
C LEU A 103 0.82 -21.15 0.74
N PHE A 104 1.60 -22.06 0.16
CA PHE A 104 1.95 -23.35 0.76
C PHE A 104 3.46 -23.52 0.77
N GLU A 105 4.03 -23.80 1.94
CA GLU A 105 5.46 -24.08 2.12
C GLU A 105 5.67 -25.44 2.78
N GLY A 106 6.56 -26.26 2.22
CA GLY A 106 6.80 -27.63 2.72
C GLY A 106 5.69 -28.64 2.37
N LEU A 107 4.60 -28.22 1.73
CA LEU A 107 3.55 -29.09 1.22
C LEU A 107 2.96 -28.58 -0.11
N SER A 108 2.30 -29.45 -0.87
CA SER A 108 1.57 -29.08 -2.09
C SER A 108 0.10 -28.78 -1.77
N PRO A 109 -0.55 -27.82 -2.45
CA PRO A 109 -1.99 -27.58 -2.31
C PRO A 109 -2.87 -28.82 -2.61
N ALA A 110 -2.37 -29.76 -3.41
CA ALA A 110 -3.07 -30.99 -3.75
C ALA A 110 -2.89 -32.10 -2.69
N THR A 111 -2.00 -31.92 -1.71
CA THR A 111 -1.75 -32.90 -0.66
C THR A 111 -2.89 -32.84 0.37
N PRO A 112 -3.64 -33.93 0.59
CA PRO A 112 -4.69 -33.94 1.61
C PRO A 112 -4.07 -33.80 3.00
N MET A 113 -4.61 -32.89 3.80
CA MET A 113 -4.23 -32.76 5.21
C MET A 113 -4.77 -33.93 6.02
N ILE A 114 -4.03 -34.35 7.04
CA ILE A 114 -4.40 -35.48 7.90
C ILE A 114 -4.58 -35.02 9.35
N ILE A 115 -5.54 -35.60 10.06
CA ILE A 115 -5.76 -35.31 11.48
C ILE A 115 -4.47 -35.61 12.27
N GLY A 116 -4.07 -34.68 13.13
CA GLY A 116 -2.84 -34.73 13.90
C GLY A 116 -1.61 -34.15 13.21
N GLN A 117 -1.68 -33.81 11.91
CA GLN A 117 -0.59 -33.13 11.23
C GLN A 117 -0.39 -31.73 11.81
N GLU A 118 0.81 -31.43 12.29
CA GLU A 118 1.17 -30.12 12.83
C GLU A 118 1.48 -29.15 11.68
N LEU A 119 0.89 -27.95 11.74
CA LEU A 119 1.00 -26.89 10.74
C LEU A 119 1.25 -25.55 11.42
N SER A 120 1.99 -24.67 10.74
CA SER A 120 2.14 -23.26 11.10
C SER A 120 1.40 -22.41 10.07
N LEU A 121 0.46 -21.59 10.54
CA LEU A 121 -0.51 -20.88 9.71
C LEU A 121 -0.48 -19.38 9.98
N SER A 122 -0.52 -18.59 8.92
CA SER A 122 -0.75 -17.14 9.00
C SER A 122 -2.04 -16.78 8.30
N GLY A 123 -2.73 -15.76 8.80
CA GLY A 123 -3.98 -15.29 8.22
C GLY A 123 -4.70 -14.28 9.07
N LEU A 124 -5.95 -14.01 8.69
CA LEU A 124 -6.83 -13.08 9.40
C LEU A 124 -7.96 -13.85 10.06
N VAL A 125 -8.11 -13.66 11.38
CA VAL A 125 -9.22 -14.25 12.13
C VAL A 125 -10.44 -13.37 11.94
N ASP A 126 -11.52 -13.95 11.43
CA ASP A 126 -12.79 -13.25 11.26
C ASP A 126 -13.59 -13.17 12.57
N VAL A 127 -14.70 -12.44 12.53
CA VAL A 127 -15.61 -12.27 13.68
C VAL A 127 -16.29 -13.56 14.13
N ASN A 128 -16.29 -14.61 13.30
CA ASN A 128 -16.83 -15.93 13.63
C ASN A 128 -15.75 -16.87 14.21
N GLY A 129 -14.50 -16.41 14.31
CA GLY A 129 -13.36 -17.19 14.76
C GLY A 129 -12.81 -18.16 13.71
N SER A 130 -13.17 -17.99 12.42
CA SER A 130 -12.55 -18.69 11.29
C SER A 130 -11.26 -17.98 10.88
N LEU A 131 -10.24 -18.71 10.44
CA LEU A 131 -9.01 -18.14 9.89
C LEU A 131 -9.09 -18.10 8.37
N LEU A 132 -9.09 -16.91 7.76
CA LEU A 132 -8.77 -16.74 6.34
C LEU A 132 -7.26 -16.88 6.17
N VAL A 133 -6.83 -17.98 5.57
CA VAL A 133 -5.42 -18.40 5.57
C VAL A 133 -4.66 -17.78 4.39
N THR A 134 -3.54 -17.13 4.68
CA THR A 134 -2.62 -16.59 3.67
C THR A 134 -1.37 -17.44 3.49
N LEU A 135 -0.96 -18.18 4.51
CA LEU A 135 0.17 -19.11 4.47
C LEU A 135 -0.16 -20.38 5.25
N ILE A 136 0.14 -21.53 4.65
CA ILE A 136 0.21 -22.83 5.29
C ILE A 136 1.65 -23.33 5.17
N GLU A 137 2.29 -23.57 6.29
CA GLU A 137 3.60 -24.20 6.34
C GLU A 137 3.52 -25.57 7.01
N LEU A 138 4.22 -26.55 6.45
CA LEU A 138 4.51 -27.82 7.09
C LEU A 138 5.88 -27.71 7.78
N PRO A 139 5.92 -27.64 9.13
CA PRO A 139 7.18 -27.51 9.86
C PRO A 139 8.13 -28.69 9.60
N GLU A 140 9.43 -28.42 9.47
CA GLU A 140 10.45 -29.47 9.31
C GLU A 140 10.59 -30.37 10.54
N GLN A 141 10.19 -29.87 11.72
CA GLN A 141 10.23 -30.56 13.00
C GLN A 141 8.92 -30.37 13.74
N ALA A 142 8.60 -31.31 14.64
CA ALA A 142 7.43 -31.18 15.49
C ALA A 142 7.46 -29.87 16.29
N LEU A 143 6.30 -29.22 16.38
CA LEU A 143 6.13 -27.94 17.04
C LEU A 143 6.34 -28.10 18.55
N SER A 144 7.32 -27.37 19.09
CA SER A 144 7.59 -27.34 20.52
C SER A 144 6.56 -26.52 21.31
N SER A 145 5.81 -25.66 20.62
CA SER A 145 4.73 -24.83 21.16
C SER A 145 3.57 -24.77 20.19
N PHE A 146 2.36 -24.65 20.73
CA PHE A 146 1.15 -24.37 19.98
C PHE A 146 0.73 -22.93 20.20
N SER A 147 0.22 -22.28 19.15
CA SER A 147 -0.25 -20.90 19.16
C SER A 147 -1.69 -20.86 18.68
N LEU A 148 -2.55 -20.14 19.38
CA LEU A 148 -3.96 -19.96 19.03
C LEU A 148 -4.36 -18.50 19.26
N THR A 149 -4.86 -17.84 18.22
CA THR A 149 -5.31 -16.45 18.30
C THR A 149 -6.75 -16.35 17.78
N GLY A 150 -7.62 -15.67 18.53
CA GLY A 150 -9.00 -15.46 18.11
C GLY A 150 -9.92 -14.89 19.17
N TYR A 151 -11.20 -14.79 18.84
CA TYR A 151 -12.25 -14.36 19.77
C TYR A 151 -12.65 -15.49 20.73
N VAL A 152 -12.91 -15.12 21.98
CA VAL A 152 -13.50 -15.98 23.00
C VAL A 152 -14.99 -16.14 22.68
N ASN A 153 -15.40 -17.36 22.36
CA ASN A 153 -16.76 -17.73 22.00
C ASN A 153 -17.58 -18.18 23.22
N ASP A 154 -16.92 -18.70 24.26
CA ASP A 154 -17.55 -19.11 25.51
C ASP A 154 -16.56 -19.07 26.68
N VAL A 155 -17.07 -18.96 27.90
CA VAL A 155 -16.30 -18.98 29.15
C VAL A 155 -16.96 -19.97 30.11
N ALA A 156 -16.27 -21.07 30.40
CA ALA A 156 -16.77 -22.09 31.31
C ALA A 156 -16.84 -21.57 32.76
N LEU A 157 -17.68 -22.19 33.58
CA LEU A 157 -17.80 -21.89 35.02
C LEU A 157 -16.47 -22.02 35.80
N GLY A 158 -15.48 -22.74 35.26
CA GLY A 158 -14.14 -22.89 35.82
C GLY A 158 -13.12 -21.86 35.35
N GLY A 159 -13.48 -20.95 34.42
CA GLY A 159 -12.58 -19.95 33.85
C GLY A 159 -11.83 -20.41 32.59
N ASP A 160 -12.08 -21.63 32.11
CA ASP A 160 -11.61 -22.08 30.79
C ASP A 160 -12.30 -21.31 29.68
N LEU A 161 -11.58 -21.04 28.59
CA LEU A 161 -12.06 -20.23 27.48
C LEU A 161 -12.22 -21.10 26.24
N LEU A 162 -13.29 -20.86 25.47
CA LEU A 162 -13.45 -21.42 24.14
C LEU A 162 -12.98 -20.36 23.13
N VAL A 163 -11.92 -20.64 22.38
CA VAL A 163 -11.41 -19.76 21.32
C VAL A 163 -11.56 -20.50 19.99
N GLY A 164 -12.32 -19.93 19.03
CA GLY A 164 -12.80 -20.70 17.88
C GLY A 164 -13.68 -21.86 18.37
N GLN A 165 -13.27 -23.11 18.14
CA GLN A 165 -13.93 -24.30 18.73
C GLN A 165 -13.01 -25.06 19.70
N GLN A 166 -11.91 -24.45 20.14
CA GLN A 166 -10.91 -25.06 21.00
C GLN A 166 -11.02 -24.54 22.43
N TRP A 167 -11.29 -25.47 23.37
CA TRP A 167 -11.21 -25.17 24.79
C TRP A 167 -9.75 -25.03 25.22
N ILE A 168 -9.45 -24.00 25.99
CA ILE A 168 -8.14 -23.78 26.59
C ILE A 168 -8.27 -23.74 28.13
N ALA A 169 -7.32 -24.37 28.81
CA ALA A 169 -7.25 -24.41 30.27
C ALA A 169 -6.65 -23.09 30.80
N ALA A 170 -7.46 -22.03 30.79
CA ALA A 170 -7.04 -20.67 31.13
C ALA A 170 -7.13 -20.36 32.64
N ALA A 171 -7.77 -21.23 33.42
CA ALA A 171 -7.95 -21.03 34.85
C ALA A 171 -6.60 -20.90 35.59
N GLY A 172 -6.40 -19.77 36.28
CA GLY A 172 -5.18 -19.52 37.06
C GLY A 172 -3.93 -19.19 36.24
N VAL A 173 -4.05 -19.09 34.91
CA VAL A 173 -2.97 -18.64 34.03
C VAL A 173 -2.75 -17.14 34.22
N ALA A 174 -1.48 -16.72 34.31
CA ALA A 174 -1.15 -15.30 34.34
C ALA A 174 -1.48 -14.65 32.98
N THR A 175 -2.35 -13.65 32.99
CA THR A 175 -2.80 -12.98 31.78
C THR A 175 -2.07 -11.65 31.56
N GLN A 176 -1.75 -11.33 30.31
CA GLN A 176 -1.16 -10.05 29.93
C GLN A 176 -2.19 -9.18 29.20
N ASN A 177 -2.23 -7.89 29.51
CA ASN A 177 -3.12 -6.91 28.85
C ASN A 177 -4.61 -7.28 28.84
N CYS A 178 -5.04 -8.16 29.75
CA CYS A 178 -6.42 -8.59 29.90
C CYS A 178 -7.15 -7.80 30.98
N PRO A 179 -8.47 -7.60 30.83
CA PRO A 179 -9.32 -7.17 31.94
C PRO A 179 -9.31 -8.21 33.08
N PRO A 180 -9.72 -7.85 34.31
CA PRO A 180 -9.76 -8.77 35.45
C PRO A 180 -10.56 -10.06 35.23
N SER A 181 -11.50 -10.03 34.28
CA SER A 181 -12.25 -11.19 33.80
C SER A 181 -12.34 -11.13 32.29
N ILE A 182 -11.92 -12.21 31.61
CA ILE A 182 -12.07 -12.35 30.16
C ILE A 182 -13.50 -12.81 29.88
N SER A 183 -14.19 -12.11 28.97
CA SER A 183 -15.57 -12.40 28.59
C SER A 183 -15.67 -12.91 27.16
N VAL A 184 -16.82 -13.46 26.79
CA VAL A 184 -17.18 -13.71 25.39
C VAL A 184 -17.00 -12.42 24.57
N GLY A 185 -16.44 -12.55 23.37
CA GLY A 185 -16.07 -11.46 22.47
C GLY A 185 -14.71 -10.82 22.75
N ALA A 186 -14.03 -11.17 23.85
CA ALA A 186 -12.64 -10.76 24.03
C ALA A 186 -11.76 -11.46 23.00
N TYR A 187 -10.77 -10.76 22.45
CA TYR A 187 -9.82 -11.36 21.51
C TYR A 187 -8.50 -11.64 22.23
N VAL A 188 -8.02 -12.86 22.08
CA VAL A 188 -6.89 -13.38 22.84
C VAL A 188 -5.88 -14.02 21.91
N SER A 189 -4.61 -13.96 22.31
CA SER A 189 -3.50 -14.72 21.74
C SER A 189 -2.93 -15.61 22.84
N VAL A 190 -2.81 -16.90 22.53
CA VAL A 190 -2.55 -17.97 23.50
C VAL A 190 -1.38 -18.79 22.99
N THR A 191 -0.39 -19.03 23.84
CA THR A 191 0.70 -19.96 23.58
C THR A 191 0.68 -21.07 24.63
N ALA A 192 0.86 -22.31 24.19
CA ALA A 192 0.92 -23.49 25.03
C ALA A 192 2.11 -24.37 24.65
N ASN A 193 2.51 -25.27 25.54
CA ASN A 193 3.48 -26.31 25.18
C ASN A 193 2.89 -27.23 24.09
N GLY A 194 3.69 -27.55 23.08
CA GLY A 194 3.30 -28.49 22.04
C GLY A 194 3.14 -29.90 22.62
N VAL A 195 2.08 -30.60 22.22
CA VAL A 195 1.81 -31.98 22.64
C VAL A 195 1.47 -32.80 21.40
N SER A 196 2.21 -33.88 21.19
CA SER A 196 2.01 -34.78 20.05
C SER A 196 1.91 -36.23 20.54
N PRO A 197 0.82 -36.98 20.26
CA PRO A 197 -0.36 -36.53 19.51
C PRO A 197 -1.29 -35.64 20.36
N PHE A 198 -2.00 -34.72 19.71
CA PHE A 198 -3.11 -33.96 20.30
C PHE A 198 -4.44 -34.47 19.72
N PRO A 199 -5.22 -35.26 20.47
CA PRO A 199 -6.51 -35.74 19.98
C PRO A 199 -7.52 -34.59 19.79
N PRO A 200 -8.34 -34.60 18.73
CA PRO A 200 -9.41 -33.63 18.55
C PRO A 200 -10.38 -33.58 19.73
N GLY A 201 -10.80 -32.37 20.12
CA GLY A 201 -11.73 -32.14 21.23
C GLY A 201 -11.09 -32.18 22.62
N THR A 202 -9.78 -32.39 22.73
CA THR A 202 -9.08 -32.23 24.02
C THR A 202 -8.94 -30.76 24.38
N THR A 203 -9.01 -30.43 25.68
CA THR A 203 -8.70 -29.07 26.16
C THR A 203 -7.20 -28.82 26.04
N LEU A 204 -6.82 -27.73 25.37
CA LEU A 204 -5.43 -27.30 25.29
C LEU A 204 -4.96 -26.84 26.67
N SER A 205 -3.91 -27.47 27.18
CA SER A 205 -3.37 -27.22 28.52
C SER A 205 -1.89 -26.83 28.46
N GLY A 206 -1.28 -26.50 29.60
CA GLY A 206 0.12 -26.05 29.63
C GLY A 206 0.31 -24.69 28.98
N ILE A 207 -0.65 -23.78 29.16
CA ILE A 207 -0.61 -22.41 28.65
C ILE A 207 0.59 -21.69 29.27
N THR A 208 1.51 -21.23 28.42
CA THR A 208 2.71 -20.50 28.82
C THR A 208 2.54 -19.00 28.64
N ASN A 209 1.63 -18.58 27.75
CA ASN A 209 1.25 -17.18 27.56
C ASN A 209 -0.24 -17.07 27.24
N LEU A 210 -0.91 -16.12 27.89
CA LEU A 210 -2.26 -15.72 27.54
C LEU A 210 -2.31 -14.19 27.55
N GLN A 211 -2.59 -13.60 26.39
CA GLN A 211 -2.63 -12.16 26.22
C GLN A 211 -3.94 -11.75 25.56
N CYS A 212 -4.60 -10.73 26.11
CA CYS A 212 -5.69 -10.07 25.41
C CYS A 212 -5.08 -9.05 24.45
N THR A 213 -5.49 -9.13 23.20
CA THR A 213 -5.14 -8.12 22.21
C THR A 213 -6.45 -7.50 21.74
N GLN A 214 -6.43 -6.20 21.48
CA GLN A 214 -7.54 -5.59 20.76
C GLN A 214 -7.19 -5.68 19.28
N PRO A 215 -7.74 -6.65 18.51
CA PRO A 215 -7.85 -6.44 17.09
C PRO A 215 -8.69 -5.17 17.02
N VAL A 216 -8.23 -4.18 16.29
CA VAL A 216 -9.00 -2.97 16.15
C VAL A 216 -9.88 -3.22 14.92
N PRO A 217 -11.20 -3.51 15.06
CA PRO A 217 -12.05 -3.61 13.89
C PRO A 217 -11.89 -2.37 13.01
N GLN A 218 -11.94 -2.56 11.70
CA GLN A 218 -12.05 -1.44 10.77
C GLN A 218 -13.20 -0.52 11.21
N GLY A 219 -12.97 0.79 11.26
CA GLY A 219 -13.97 1.75 11.76
C GLY A 219 -13.95 2.02 13.26
N THR A 220 -13.06 1.40 14.04
CA THR A 220 -12.98 1.74 15.48
C THR A 220 -12.40 3.15 15.66
N PRO A 221 -13.04 4.03 16.45
CA PRO A 221 -12.49 5.36 16.76
C PRO A 221 -11.02 5.29 17.24
N GLY A 222 -10.14 6.08 16.62
CA GLY A 222 -8.71 6.12 16.88
C GLY A 222 -7.89 5.07 16.14
N ALA A 223 -8.51 4.11 15.46
CA ALA A 223 -7.81 3.09 14.67
C ALA A 223 -7.15 3.70 13.45
N THR A 224 -5.88 3.39 13.21
CA THR A 224 -5.22 3.70 11.95
C THR A 224 -5.45 2.56 10.95
N GLY A 225 -5.57 2.90 9.66
CA GLY A 225 -5.77 1.91 8.60
C GLY A 225 -5.76 2.56 7.22
N TRP A 226 -6.06 1.74 6.21
CA TRP A 226 -6.20 2.21 4.85
C TRP A 226 -7.47 1.68 4.20
N VAL A 227 -7.98 2.43 3.21
CA VAL A 227 -9.17 2.11 2.43
C VAL A 227 -8.87 2.38 0.96
N GLN A 228 -9.20 1.43 0.09
CA GLN A 228 -9.11 1.61 -1.35
C GLN A 228 -10.50 1.59 -1.98
N GLY A 229 -10.72 2.44 -2.97
CA GLY A 229 -11.97 2.44 -3.74
C GLY A 229 -12.07 3.58 -4.73
N LEU A 230 -13.27 3.69 -5.32
CA LEU A 230 -13.65 4.80 -6.18
C LEU A 230 -14.35 5.86 -5.34
N ILE A 231 -13.99 7.11 -5.57
CA ILE A 231 -14.68 8.24 -4.95
C ILE A 231 -16.11 8.28 -5.49
N SER A 232 -17.12 8.22 -4.63
CA SER A 232 -18.54 8.25 -5.01
C SER A 232 -19.08 9.67 -5.06
N LEU A 233 -18.67 10.52 -4.13
CA LEU A 233 -19.15 11.89 -3.98
C LEU A 233 -18.05 12.77 -3.38
N VAL A 234 -17.92 14.00 -3.89
CA VAL A 234 -17.06 15.03 -3.31
C VAL A 234 -17.92 16.15 -2.76
N SER A 235 -17.70 16.50 -1.50
CA SER A 235 -18.42 17.58 -0.83
C SER A 235 -17.82 18.95 -1.18
N PRO A 236 -18.57 20.05 -1.00
CA PRO A 236 -18.04 21.40 -1.22
C PRO A 236 -16.88 21.79 -0.29
N THR A 237 -16.69 21.08 0.82
CA THR A 237 -15.60 21.32 1.78
C THR A 237 -14.33 20.53 1.46
N GLY A 238 -14.34 19.72 0.39
CA GLY A 238 -13.20 18.89 -0.04
C GLY A 238 -13.21 17.48 0.53
N ASP A 239 -13.94 17.22 1.61
CA ASP A 239 -14.20 15.86 2.09
C ASP A 239 -14.96 15.06 1.03
N PHE A 240 -14.77 13.75 0.99
CA PHE A 240 -15.37 12.91 -0.05
C PHE A 240 -15.80 11.55 0.50
N GLN A 241 -16.50 10.77 -0.31
CA GLN A 241 -17.00 9.46 0.08
C GLN A 241 -16.42 8.36 -0.82
N ILE A 242 -16.27 7.17 -0.23
CA ILE A 242 -16.09 5.90 -0.95
C ILE A 242 -17.21 4.98 -0.49
N GLY A 243 -18.19 4.74 -1.37
CA GLY A 243 -19.44 4.09 -0.95
C GLY A 243 -20.13 4.93 0.13
N GLU A 244 -20.32 4.34 1.32
CA GLU A 244 -20.90 5.00 2.50
C GLU A 244 -19.85 5.58 3.47
N LEU A 245 -18.56 5.27 3.27
CA LEU A 245 -17.49 5.77 4.12
C LEU A 245 -17.17 7.22 3.77
N THR A 246 -17.23 8.11 4.76
CA THR A 246 -16.76 9.50 4.63
C THR A 246 -15.27 9.58 4.90
N VAL A 247 -14.53 10.19 3.99
CA VAL A 247 -13.11 10.52 4.12
C VAL A 247 -12.99 12.01 4.41
N GLN A 248 -12.50 12.33 5.60
CA GLN A 248 -12.29 13.70 6.04
C GLN A 248 -10.85 14.14 5.77
N LEU A 249 -10.69 15.28 5.09
CA LEU A 249 -9.39 15.88 4.84
C LEU A 249 -8.96 16.78 6.00
N THR A 250 -7.65 16.90 6.16
CA THR A 250 -7.04 17.87 7.09
C THR A 250 -5.97 18.65 6.35
N PRO A 251 -5.53 19.82 6.88
CA PRO A 251 -4.37 20.54 6.32
C PRO A 251 -3.06 19.74 6.34
N GLN A 252 -3.03 18.56 6.96
CA GLN A 252 -1.87 17.67 7.03
C GLN A 252 -2.00 16.46 6.09
N THR A 253 -3.13 16.32 5.37
CA THR A 253 -3.34 15.20 4.45
C THR A 253 -2.40 15.35 3.25
N VAL A 254 -1.58 14.32 3.03
CA VAL A 254 -0.63 14.29 1.91
C VAL A 254 -1.27 13.64 0.69
N VAL A 255 -1.27 14.29 -0.46
CA VAL A 255 -1.74 13.68 -1.72
C VAL A 255 -0.55 13.21 -2.55
N ARG A 256 -0.66 12.02 -3.13
CA ARG A 256 0.36 11.36 -3.96
C ARG A 256 -0.21 10.99 -5.31
N PHE A 257 0.63 11.08 -6.34
CA PHE A 257 0.26 10.82 -7.73
C PHE A 257 -0.88 11.72 -8.27
N GLY A 258 -1.16 12.84 -7.59
CA GLY A 258 -2.17 13.85 -7.92
C GLY A 258 -2.16 14.98 -6.89
N THR A 259 -3.13 15.90 -6.94
CA THR A 259 -3.38 16.91 -5.90
C THR A 259 -4.82 16.85 -5.38
N LEU A 260 -5.15 17.71 -4.41
CA LEU A 260 -6.51 17.83 -3.88
C LEU A 260 -7.54 18.15 -4.97
N ASP A 261 -7.15 18.92 -5.99
CA ASP A 261 -8.01 19.23 -7.14
C ASP A 261 -8.40 18.00 -7.97
N ASP A 262 -7.62 16.91 -7.88
CA ASP A 262 -7.86 15.68 -8.63
C ASP A 262 -8.82 14.73 -7.90
N ILE A 263 -9.19 15.06 -6.66
CA ILE A 263 -10.22 14.37 -5.89
C ILE A 263 -11.57 14.67 -6.53
N ASP A 264 -12.12 13.68 -7.21
CA ASP A 264 -13.35 13.80 -7.97
C ASP A 264 -14.06 12.45 -8.04
N ALA A 265 -15.38 12.46 -8.26
CA ALA A 265 -16.15 11.23 -8.36
C ALA A 265 -15.62 10.32 -9.48
N GLY A 266 -15.48 9.03 -9.21
CA GLY A 266 -14.92 8.04 -10.12
C GLY A 266 -13.40 7.94 -10.10
N SER A 267 -12.69 8.84 -9.41
CA SER A 267 -11.23 8.70 -9.22
C SER A 267 -10.94 7.51 -8.31
N ALA A 268 -9.99 6.66 -8.73
CA ALA A 268 -9.52 5.51 -7.97
C ALA A 268 -8.39 5.91 -7.04
N VAL A 269 -8.59 5.66 -5.74
CA VAL A 269 -7.66 6.12 -4.69
C VAL A 269 -7.48 5.07 -3.60
N THR A 270 -6.32 5.12 -2.95
CA THR A 270 -6.02 4.48 -1.67
C THR A 270 -5.82 5.58 -0.63
N ILE A 271 -6.51 5.49 0.50
CA ILE A 271 -6.46 6.47 1.59
C ILE A 271 -5.85 5.82 2.81
N ASP A 272 -4.85 6.47 3.39
CA ASP A 272 -4.41 6.24 4.76
C ASP A 272 -5.15 7.18 5.69
N GLY A 273 -5.51 6.70 6.87
CA GLY A 273 -6.10 7.58 7.86
C GLY A 273 -6.31 6.95 9.22
N THR A 274 -6.97 7.73 10.07
CA THR A 274 -7.43 7.31 11.38
C THR A 274 -8.95 7.37 11.39
N PHE A 275 -9.62 6.26 11.70
CA PHE A 275 -11.07 6.26 11.85
C PHE A 275 -11.44 7.14 13.04
N SER A 276 -12.28 8.16 12.84
CA SER A 276 -12.88 8.89 13.96
C SER A 276 -14.07 8.12 14.54
N ASP A 277 -14.74 7.35 13.68
CA ASP A 277 -15.87 6.48 13.99
C ASP A 277 -16.02 5.41 12.89
N THR A 278 -17.08 4.60 12.98
CA THR A 278 -17.34 3.47 12.07
C THR A 278 -17.61 3.87 10.63
N THR A 279 -17.90 5.15 10.38
CA THR A 279 -18.29 5.69 9.07
C THR A 279 -17.37 6.79 8.57
N THR A 280 -16.39 7.21 9.36
CA THR A 280 -15.54 8.35 9.06
C THR A 280 -14.05 8.03 9.24
N LEU A 281 -13.27 8.21 8.18
CA LEU A 281 -11.82 8.08 8.15
C LEU A 281 -11.17 9.46 7.96
N VAL A 282 -10.41 9.92 8.96
CA VAL A 282 -9.62 11.16 8.85
C VAL A 282 -8.33 10.85 8.09
N ALA A 283 -8.22 11.35 6.87
CA ALA A 283 -7.12 11.03 5.96
C ALA A 283 -5.81 11.66 6.40
N SER A 284 -4.76 10.85 6.51
CA SER A 284 -3.38 11.29 6.62
C SER A 284 -2.69 11.31 5.26
N ALA A 285 -3.07 10.42 4.34
CA ALA A 285 -2.61 10.46 2.96
C ALA A 285 -3.64 9.91 1.97
N ILE A 286 -3.56 10.36 0.73
CA ILE A 286 -4.36 9.90 -0.41
C ILE A 286 -3.41 9.61 -1.56
N GLU A 287 -3.60 8.48 -2.21
CA GLU A 287 -2.76 8.00 -3.28
C GLU A 287 -3.63 7.59 -4.47
N PHE A 288 -3.44 8.25 -5.62
CA PHE A 288 -4.14 7.86 -6.85
C PHE A 288 -3.53 6.58 -7.42
N ALA A 289 -4.36 5.69 -7.97
CA ALA A 289 -3.92 4.41 -8.49
C ALA A 289 -2.90 4.51 -9.64
N HIS A 290 -2.94 5.64 -10.37
CA HIS A 290 -2.05 5.97 -11.47
C HIS A 290 -1.66 7.44 -11.36
N GLN A 291 -0.55 7.81 -12.01
CA GLN A 291 -0.13 9.21 -12.08
C GLN A 291 -1.17 10.02 -12.86
N VAL A 292 -1.77 10.98 -12.17
CA VAL A 292 -2.75 11.87 -12.78
C VAL A 292 -2.07 12.72 -13.83
N VAL A 293 -2.72 12.80 -14.99
CA VAL A 293 -2.40 13.77 -16.04
C VAL A 293 -3.56 14.73 -16.23
N ARG A 294 -3.25 16.00 -16.46
CA ARG A 294 -4.23 17.05 -16.72
C ARG A 294 -3.76 17.91 -17.87
N PHE A 295 -4.68 18.26 -18.74
CA PHE A 295 -4.44 19.15 -19.86
C PHE A 295 -5.54 20.21 -19.86
N GLU A 296 -5.18 21.45 -20.14
CA GLU A 296 -6.11 22.49 -20.57
C GLU A 296 -5.52 23.16 -21.80
N ALA A 297 -6.15 22.93 -22.95
CA ALA A 297 -5.59 23.32 -24.25
C ALA A 297 -6.69 23.76 -25.23
N PRO A 298 -6.37 24.66 -26.18
CA PRO A 298 -7.22 24.89 -27.33
C PRO A 298 -7.22 23.63 -28.22
N MET A 299 -8.41 23.16 -28.56
CA MET A 299 -8.59 21.97 -29.39
C MET A 299 -9.49 22.26 -30.59
N ALA A 300 -9.00 21.95 -31.78
CA ALA A 300 -9.76 21.97 -33.02
C ALA A 300 -10.66 20.72 -33.14
N SER A 301 -11.69 20.80 -33.99
CA SER A 301 -12.59 19.66 -34.23
C SER A 301 -11.89 18.42 -34.79
N THR A 302 -10.81 18.59 -35.54
CA THR A 302 -10.01 17.48 -36.08
C THR A 302 -9.19 16.74 -35.02
N GLN A 303 -9.06 17.30 -33.81
CA GLN A 303 -8.35 16.70 -32.68
C GLN A 303 -9.27 15.88 -31.79
N VAL A 304 -10.56 15.74 -32.14
CA VAL A 304 -11.52 14.92 -31.41
C VAL A 304 -12.09 13.86 -32.34
N ILE A 305 -11.85 12.60 -32.00
CA ILE A 305 -12.48 11.47 -32.67
C ILE A 305 -13.65 11.02 -31.80
N ALA A 306 -14.86 11.24 -32.29
CA ALA A 306 -16.07 11.02 -31.52
C ALA A 306 -16.14 9.56 -31.00
N GLY A 307 -16.34 9.41 -29.70
CA GLY A 307 -16.41 8.12 -29.00
C GLY A 307 -15.08 7.41 -28.79
N GLU A 308 -13.93 7.99 -29.18
CA GLU A 308 -12.65 7.27 -29.18
C GLU A 308 -11.51 8.04 -28.48
N SER A 309 -11.23 9.28 -28.89
CA SER A 309 -10.05 10.00 -28.39
C SER A 309 -10.11 11.51 -28.56
N VAL A 310 -9.25 12.19 -27.80
CA VAL A 310 -8.93 13.62 -27.96
C VAL A 310 -7.42 13.80 -28.07
N ALA A 311 -6.98 14.93 -28.64
CA ALA A 311 -5.58 15.22 -28.84
C ALA A 311 -5.12 16.59 -28.29
N PRO A 312 -5.20 16.84 -26.96
CA PRO A 312 -4.67 18.06 -26.34
C PRO A 312 -3.17 18.17 -26.62
N PHE A 313 -2.71 19.34 -27.09
CA PHE A 313 -1.32 19.57 -27.53
C PHE A 313 -0.81 18.55 -28.58
N GLY A 314 -1.71 17.86 -29.28
CA GLY A 314 -1.38 16.78 -30.22
C GLY A 314 -1.10 15.42 -29.57
N LEU A 315 -1.25 15.28 -28.25
CA LEU A 315 -1.06 14.02 -27.52
C LEU A 315 -2.32 13.17 -27.58
N HIS A 316 -2.23 11.95 -28.09
CA HIS A 316 -3.39 11.05 -28.17
C HIS A 316 -3.82 10.56 -26.79
N VAL A 317 -5.04 10.92 -26.38
CA VAL A 317 -5.66 10.49 -25.12
C VAL A 317 -6.93 9.70 -25.44
N THR A 318 -7.02 8.48 -24.92
CA THR A 318 -8.08 7.53 -25.26
C THR A 318 -9.17 7.48 -24.18
N THR A 319 -10.42 7.24 -24.57
CA THR A 319 -11.54 7.11 -23.62
C THR A 319 -11.39 5.92 -22.68
N THR A 320 -11.89 6.08 -21.45
CA THR A 320 -12.13 4.96 -20.53
C THR A 320 -13.62 4.64 -20.45
N ALA A 321 -13.98 3.46 -19.94
CA ALA A 321 -15.37 3.11 -19.66
C ALA A 321 -16.02 4.02 -18.58
N GLN A 322 -15.19 4.72 -17.80
CA GLN A 322 -15.56 5.63 -16.72
C GLN A 322 -15.55 7.10 -17.16
N LEU A 323 -15.37 7.38 -18.46
CA LEU A 323 -15.32 8.74 -18.97
C LEU A 323 -16.59 9.52 -18.61
N ARG A 324 -16.38 10.64 -17.92
CA ARG A 324 -17.40 11.67 -17.72
C ARG A 324 -17.23 12.76 -18.77
N ASP A 325 -18.18 12.78 -19.70
CA ASP A 325 -18.27 13.76 -20.77
C ASP A 325 -19.58 14.54 -20.63
N GLU A 326 -19.56 15.50 -19.70
CA GLU A 326 -20.75 16.25 -19.30
C GLU A 326 -21.20 17.25 -20.39
N ASP A 327 -20.24 17.71 -21.20
CA ASP A 327 -20.44 18.69 -22.27
C ASP A 327 -20.56 18.05 -23.66
N GLY A 328 -20.47 16.72 -23.75
CA GLY A 328 -20.62 15.97 -25.00
C GLY A 328 -19.47 16.17 -26.00
N ILE A 329 -18.29 16.57 -25.53
CA ILE A 329 -17.11 16.85 -26.35
C ILE A 329 -16.66 15.60 -27.08
N VAL A 330 -16.51 14.49 -26.35
CA VAL A 330 -16.07 13.21 -26.93
C VAL A 330 -17.24 12.50 -27.59
N THR A 331 -18.44 12.61 -27.02
CA THR A 331 -19.64 11.94 -27.52
C THR A 331 -20.07 12.49 -28.87
N ASN A 332 -20.06 13.81 -29.05
CA ASN A 332 -20.56 14.48 -30.25
C ASN A 332 -19.44 15.04 -31.14
N GLY A 333 -18.22 15.16 -30.62
CA GLY A 333 -17.15 15.94 -31.24
C GLY A 333 -17.31 17.44 -30.99
N LEU A 334 -16.30 18.21 -31.41
CA LEU A 334 -16.34 19.68 -31.37
C LEU A 334 -16.84 20.25 -32.70
N SER A 335 -17.65 21.31 -32.62
CA SER A 335 -18.17 22.02 -33.80
C SER A 335 -17.31 23.21 -34.24
N ALA A 336 -16.50 23.74 -33.33
CA ALA A 336 -15.53 24.80 -33.53
C ALA A 336 -14.31 24.52 -32.65
N GLU A 337 -13.26 25.32 -32.79
CA GLU A 337 -12.14 25.28 -31.86
C GLU A 337 -12.59 25.77 -30.47
N THR A 338 -12.17 25.06 -29.43
CA THR A 338 -12.67 25.24 -28.06
C THR A 338 -11.55 25.00 -27.05
N GLN A 339 -11.51 25.78 -25.97
CA GLN A 339 -10.64 25.47 -24.84
C GLN A 339 -11.23 24.28 -24.09
N VAL A 340 -10.46 23.20 -23.93
CA VAL A 340 -10.94 21.97 -23.31
C VAL A 340 -10.00 21.53 -22.22
N GLN A 341 -10.57 21.18 -21.07
CA GLN A 341 -9.86 20.51 -19.99
C GLN A 341 -10.06 18.99 -20.12
N VAL A 342 -8.95 18.25 -20.10
CA VAL A 342 -8.91 16.79 -20.10
C VAL A 342 -8.21 16.34 -18.83
N ARG A 343 -8.88 15.50 -18.03
CA ARG A 343 -8.29 14.84 -16.85
C ARG A 343 -8.23 13.35 -17.08
N GLY A 344 -7.16 12.74 -16.57
CA GLY A 344 -6.87 11.37 -16.86
C GLY A 344 -5.70 10.81 -16.06
N TYR A 345 -5.16 9.71 -16.55
CA TYR A 345 -3.94 9.12 -16.03
C TYR A 345 -3.05 8.59 -17.15
N GLN A 346 -1.77 8.42 -16.83
CA GLN A 346 -0.84 7.65 -17.64
C GLN A 346 -0.71 6.24 -17.08
N ASP A 347 -0.82 5.22 -17.93
CA ASP A 347 -0.56 3.83 -17.52
C ASP A 347 0.93 3.47 -17.54
N GLN A 348 1.26 2.23 -17.19
CA GLN A 348 2.65 1.77 -17.10
C GLN A 348 3.35 1.66 -18.47
N ASP A 349 2.58 1.51 -19.54
CA ASP A 349 3.09 1.46 -20.92
C ASP A 349 3.24 2.87 -21.51
N GLY A 350 2.85 3.90 -20.76
CA GLY A 350 2.94 5.31 -21.12
C GLY A 350 1.74 5.83 -21.91
N ALA A 351 0.68 5.02 -22.09
CA ALA A 351 -0.53 5.45 -22.78
C ALA A 351 -1.38 6.36 -21.89
N LEU A 352 -2.10 7.31 -22.52
CA LEU A 352 -2.89 8.33 -21.84
C LEU A 352 -4.38 7.99 -21.91
N TRP A 353 -5.02 8.01 -20.76
CA TRP A 353 -6.42 7.64 -20.59
C TRP A 353 -7.20 8.77 -19.95
N MET A 354 -8.32 9.17 -20.56
CA MET A 354 -9.19 10.21 -19.98
C MET A 354 -10.29 9.62 -19.10
N THR A 355 -10.50 10.25 -17.95
CA THR A 355 -11.61 9.97 -17.02
C THR A 355 -12.61 11.11 -16.97
N ARG A 356 -12.23 12.30 -17.47
CA ARG A 356 -13.12 13.45 -17.62
C ARG A 356 -12.69 14.39 -18.74
N VAL A 357 -13.67 14.95 -19.43
CA VAL A 357 -13.49 16.07 -20.37
C VAL A 357 -14.51 17.17 -20.07
N ARG A 358 -14.09 18.44 -20.20
CA ARG A 358 -14.93 19.62 -19.97
C ARG A 358 -14.61 20.77 -20.89
N GLU A 359 -15.65 21.50 -21.27
CA GLU A 359 -15.52 22.76 -22.01
C GLU A 359 -15.10 23.89 -21.05
N ARG A 360 -14.13 24.71 -21.50
CA ARG A 360 -13.57 25.84 -20.75
C ARG A 360 -13.78 27.19 -21.44
N GLY A 361 -14.41 27.18 -22.61
CA GLY A 361 -14.81 28.37 -23.37
C GLY A 361 -14.03 28.55 -24.67
N ASN A 362 -13.81 29.81 -25.04
CA ASN A 362 -13.10 30.15 -26.28
C ASN A 362 -11.64 29.70 -26.21
N PRO A 363 -11.05 29.25 -27.34
CA PRO A 363 -9.67 28.80 -27.37
C PRO A 363 -8.72 29.94 -26.97
N ASP A 364 -7.84 29.65 -26.03
CA ASP A 364 -6.83 30.58 -25.53
C ASP A 364 -5.47 29.87 -25.45
N PRO A 365 -4.56 30.07 -26.43
CA PRO A 365 -3.24 29.48 -26.40
C PRO A 365 -2.30 30.17 -25.41
N GLU A 366 -2.65 31.33 -24.84
CA GLU A 366 -1.83 32.04 -23.86
C GLU A 366 -2.18 31.63 -22.41
N ASP A 367 -3.32 30.94 -22.22
CA ASP A 367 -3.75 30.39 -20.93
C ASP A 367 -4.00 28.87 -21.04
N THR A 368 -2.90 28.12 -21.03
CA THR A 368 -2.91 26.65 -21.07
C THR A 368 -2.28 26.03 -19.82
N SER A 369 -2.61 24.77 -19.54
CA SER A 369 -1.97 24.02 -18.46
C SER A 369 -1.68 22.57 -18.84
N LEU A 370 -0.60 22.05 -18.24
CA LEU A 370 -0.14 20.67 -18.39
C LEU A 370 0.33 20.15 -17.04
N ARG A 371 -0.25 19.03 -16.62
CA ARG A 371 0.24 18.25 -15.48
C ARG A 371 0.62 16.86 -15.93
N ALA A 372 1.87 16.47 -15.66
CA ALA A 372 2.39 15.14 -15.98
C ALA A 372 3.79 14.92 -15.37
N PRO A 373 4.28 13.67 -15.35
CA PRO A 373 5.66 13.38 -14.96
C PRO A 373 6.69 14.02 -15.90
N VAL A 374 7.78 14.50 -15.31
CA VAL A 374 8.98 14.95 -16.05
C VAL A 374 9.77 13.73 -16.51
N SER A 375 10.05 13.64 -17.82
CA SER A 375 10.86 12.58 -18.42
C SER A 375 12.32 12.98 -18.61
N ALA A 376 12.63 14.28 -18.71
CA ALA A 376 14.00 14.79 -18.78
C ALA A 376 14.10 16.23 -18.26
N ILE A 377 15.26 16.59 -17.71
CA ILE A 377 15.57 17.92 -17.18
C ILE A 377 16.85 18.42 -17.88
N ASN A 378 16.75 19.49 -18.65
CA ASN A 378 17.84 20.07 -19.43
C ASN A 378 17.99 21.57 -19.14
N GLY A 379 18.59 21.92 -18.00
CA GLY A 379 18.68 23.31 -17.56
C GLY A 379 17.28 23.87 -17.27
N SER A 380 16.87 24.92 -17.98
CA SER A 380 15.54 25.53 -17.86
C SER A 380 14.49 24.93 -18.80
N GLU A 381 14.79 23.81 -19.46
CA GLU A 381 13.83 23.08 -20.28
C GLU A 381 13.51 21.73 -19.64
N LEU A 382 12.21 21.45 -19.48
CA LEU A 382 11.70 20.15 -19.04
C LEU A 382 11.11 19.41 -20.25
N SER A 383 11.29 18.09 -20.29
CA SER A 383 10.50 17.24 -21.17
C SER A 383 9.35 16.61 -20.38
N VAL A 384 8.12 16.80 -20.85
CA VAL A 384 6.90 16.30 -20.20
C VAL A 384 6.01 15.70 -21.28
N LEU A 385 5.75 14.39 -21.23
CA LEU A 385 5.01 13.65 -22.27
C LEU A 385 5.53 13.87 -23.71
N GLY A 386 6.84 14.12 -23.86
CA GLY A 386 7.46 14.41 -25.16
C GLY A 386 7.29 15.86 -25.64
N LEU A 387 6.58 16.72 -24.88
CA LEU A 387 6.53 18.16 -25.09
C LEU A 387 7.75 18.83 -24.46
N THR A 388 8.16 19.97 -25.01
CA THR A 388 9.18 20.84 -24.41
C THR A 388 8.51 21.92 -23.58
N VAL A 389 8.81 21.98 -22.28
CA VAL A 389 8.36 23.05 -21.39
C VAL A 389 9.54 23.97 -21.09
N ASP A 390 9.45 25.20 -21.55
CA ASP A 390 10.40 26.27 -21.25
C ASP A 390 10.00 26.97 -19.96
N THR A 391 10.84 26.83 -18.93
CA THR A 391 10.60 27.42 -17.62
C THR A 391 11.47 28.66 -17.37
N SER A 392 12.11 29.23 -18.40
CA SER A 392 13.07 30.33 -18.25
C SER A 392 12.44 31.62 -17.72
N GLN A 393 11.12 31.81 -17.91
CA GLN A 393 10.34 32.94 -17.40
C GLN A 393 9.38 32.55 -16.26
N ALA A 394 9.41 31.29 -15.83
CA ALA A 394 8.43 30.77 -14.89
C ALA A 394 8.69 31.22 -13.45
N VAL A 395 7.60 31.37 -12.70
CA VAL A 395 7.64 31.42 -11.23
C VAL A 395 7.50 30.00 -10.69
N PHE A 396 8.30 29.64 -9.68
CA PHE A 396 8.38 28.28 -9.14
C PHE A 396 7.73 28.16 -7.77
N PHE A 397 7.07 27.03 -7.55
CA PHE A 397 6.42 26.70 -6.28
C PHE A 397 6.82 25.30 -5.78
N ASP A 398 6.83 25.12 -4.46
CA ASP A 398 7.01 23.81 -3.84
C ASP A 398 5.70 22.97 -3.87
N ILE A 399 5.76 21.78 -3.28
CA ILE A 399 4.63 20.83 -3.19
C ILE A 399 3.43 21.36 -2.38
N PHE A 400 3.60 22.47 -1.67
CA PHE A 400 2.58 23.11 -0.85
C PHE A 400 2.17 24.48 -1.43
N GLU A 401 2.51 24.74 -2.70
CA GLU A 401 2.24 26.00 -3.41
C GLU A 401 2.92 27.22 -2.77
N ASN A 402 3.99 27.03 -1.98
CA ASN A 402 4.80 28.15 -1.52
C ASN A 402 5.82 28.54 -2.60
N PRO A 403 6.00 29.84 -2.87
CA PRO A 403 7.01 30.30 -3.82
C PRO A 403 8.43 29.87 -3.40
N ILE A 404 9.20 29.36 -4.35
CA ILE A 404 10.61 28.96 -4.16
C ILE A 404 11.50 29.53 -5.26
N THR A 405 12.81 29.58 -5.03
CA THR A 405 13.74 30.02 -6.08
C THR A 405 13.94 28.95 -7.14
N THR A 406 14.40 29.36 -8.32
CA THR A 406 14.76 28.45 -9.41
C THR A 406 15.78 27.39 -8.96
N GLU A 407 16.80 27.79 -8.21
CA GLU A 407 17.81 26.84 -7.70
C GLU A 407 17.19 25.83 -6.74
N GLN A 408 16.27 26.25 -5.88
CA GLN A 408 15.57 25.36 -4.94
C GLN A 408 14.65 24.38 -5.68
N PHE A 409 13.94 24.85 -6.71
CA PHE A 409 13.07 24.03 -7.53
C PHE A 409 13.86 22.92 -8.25
N PHE A 410 14.91 23.26 -8.99
CA PHE A 410 15.70 22.28 -9.74
C PHE A 410 16.57 21.38 -8.84
N ALA A 411 16.89 21.81 -7.62
CA ALA A 411 17.51 20.94 -6.63
C ALA A 411 16.53 19.90 -6.07
N ALA A 412 15.24 20.22 -6.02
CA ALA A 412 14.19 19.35 -5.50
C ALA A 412 13.58 18.41 -6.55
N LEU A 413 13.52 18.84 -7.81
CA LEU A 413 12.90 18.12 -8.93
C LEU A 413 13.76 16.93 -9.39
N GLN A 414 13.11 15.79 -9.59
CA GLN A 414 13.73 14.59 -10.16
C GLN A 414 12.93 14.09 -11.38
N VAL A 415 13.58 13.33 -12.26
CA VAL A 415 12.86 12.62 -13.34
C VAL A 415 11.87 11.65 -12.71
N GLY A 416 10.64 11.64 -13.21
CA GLY A 416 9.50 10.90 -12.64
C GLY A 416 8.61 11.72 -11.70
N ASP A 417 9.12 12.82 -11.13
CA ASP A 417 8.26 13.73 -10.37
C ASP A 417 7.20 14.35 -11.30
N GLY A 418 5.98 14.48 -10.78
CA GLY A 418 4.95 15.27 -11.45
C GLY A 418 5.30 16.75 -11.40
N VAL A 419 4.96 17.48 -12.45
CA VAL A 419 4.95 18.94 -12.46
C VAL A 419 3.58 19.43 -12.89
N ASP A 420 3.12 20.53 -12.30
CA ASP A 420 1.98 21.29 -12.80
C ASP A 420 2.51 22.56 -13.47
N VAL A 421 2.29 22.65 -14.78
CA VAL A 421 2.64 23.79 -15.62
C VAL A 421 1.36 24.56 -15.85
N ALA A 422 1.31 25.81 -15.39
CA ALA A 422 0.13 26.66 -15.49
C ALA A 422 0.46 28.00 -16.16
N THR A 423 -0.60 28.73 -16.53
CA THR A 423 -0.53 30.04 -17.20
C THR A 423 0.42 30.02 -18.39
N ALA A 424 0.46 28.90 -19.11
CA ALA A 424 1.46 28.63 -20.12
C ALA A 424 0.98 29.06 -21.50
N THR A 425 1.92 29.55 -22.32
CA THR A 425 1.67 29.82 -23.73
C THR A 425 2.03 28.59 -24.58
N TRP A 426 1.07 28.07 -25.32
CA TRP A 426 1.23 26.96 -26.24
C TRP A 426 1.71 27.40 -27.63
N ILE A 427 2.78 26.78 -28.13
CA ILE A 427 3.36 27.00 -29.47
C ILE A 427 3.27 25.69 -30.27
N PRO A 428 2.21 25.49 -31.07
CA PRO A 428 1.94 24.23 -31.75
C PRO A 428 3.05 23.75 -32.67
N GLU A 429 3.68 24.66 -33.42
CA GLU A 429 4.68 24.33 -34.46
C GLU A 429 5.97 23.78 -33.88
N GLN A 430 6.18 23.94 -32.57
CA GLN A 430 7.38 23.53 -31.86
C GLN A 430 7.10 22.46 -30.80
N SER A 431 5.85 22.04 -30.64
CA SER A 431 5.40 21.22 -29.51
C SER A 431 5.89 21.76 -28.16
N ARG A 432 5.82 23.09 -27.98
CA ARG A 432 6.46 23.81 -26.87
C ARG A 432 5.45 24.58 -26.03
N LEU A 433 5.61 24.50 -24.72
CA LEU A 433 4.92 25.35 -23.74
C LEU A 433 5.93 26.34 -23.15
N ILE A 434 5.60 27.62 -23.12
CA ILE A 434 6.32 28.61 -22.31
C ILE A 434 5.57 28.74 -20.99
N ALA A 435 6.15 28.23 -19.90
CA ALA A 435 5.50 28.20 -18.60
C ALA A 435 5.48 29.59 -17.94
N GLY A 436 4.32 30.02 -17.46
CA GLY A 436 4.21 31.16 -16.56
C GLY A 436 4.46 30.75 -15.10
N GLU A 437 3.92 29.60 -14.70
CA GLU A 437 4.09 29.02 -13.36
C GLU A 437 4.41 27.53 -13.43
N VAL A 438 5.27 27.06 -12.52
CA VAL A 438 5.59 25.63 -12.38
C VAL A 438 5.64 25.22 -10.91
N SER A 439 4.87 24.21 -10.53
CA SER A 439 4.91 23.60 -9.20
C SER A 439 5.32 22.13 -9.25
N ILE A 440 5.95 21.63 -8.19
CA ILE A 440 6.33 20.21 -8.06
C ILE A 440 5.15 19.43 -7.47
N ALA A 441 4.80 18.30 -8.08
CA ALA A 441 3.92 17.27 -7.54
C ALA A 441 4.72 15.98 -7.34
N LYS A 442 5.40 15.85 -6.19
CA LYS A 442 6.29 14.70 -5.94
C LYS A 442 5.56 13.37 -5.85
N GLN A 443 6.23 12.31 -6.32
CA GLN A 443 5.95 10.95 -5.88
C GLN A 443 6.53 10.79 -4.47
N ILE A 444 5.71 10.84 -3.43
CA ILE A 444 6.15 10.56 -2.07
C ILE A 444 5.88 9.08 -1.83
N PRO A 445 6.89 8.20 -1.71
CA PRO A 445 6.67 6.82 -1.25
C PRO A 445 5.90 6.84 0.07
N ALA A 446 5.09 5.81 0.34
CA ALA A 446 4.42 5.73 1.63
C ALA A 446 5.45 5.95 2.75
N PRO A 447 5.28 6.97 3.62
CA PRO A 447 6.18 7.13 4.73
C PRO A 447 6.09 5.82 5.51
N GLY A 448 7.25 5.37 6.00
CA GLY A 448 7.25 4.49 7.17
C GLY A 448 6.29 5.07 8.22
N PRO A 449 5.72 4.22 9.08
CA PRO A 449 4.61 4.55 9.96
C PRO A 449 4.84 5.90 10.65
N ALA A 450 3.76 6.67 10.77
CA ALA A 450 3.80 7.98 11.37
C ALA A 450 4.52 7.94 12.73
N GLN A 451 5.70 8.57 12.81
CA GLN A 451 6.33 8.98 14.06
C GLN A 451 5.52 10.13 14.70
N ARG A 452 4.24 9.94 15.02
CA ARG A 452 3.46 10.91 15.80
C ARG A 452 2.41 10.26 16.70
N GLY A 453 2.84 9.96 17.93
CA GLY A 453 2.14 10.35 19.17
C GLY A 453 0.76 9.76 19.50
N SER A 454 0.21 8.83 18.71
CA SER A 454 -1.06 8.19 19.04
C SER A 454 -0.83 6.82 19.65
N ALA A 455 -1.05 6.72 20.96
CA ALA A 455 -0.75 5.54 21.78
C ALA A 455 -1.66 4.32 21.54
N LEU A 456 -2.47 4.31 20.48
CA LEU A 456 -3.50 3.30 20.22
C LEU A 456 -3.62 3.04 18.72
N GLY A 457 -2.76 2.20 18.17
CA GLY A 457 -2.91 1.74 16.79
C GLY A 457 -1.92 0.63 16.48
N ILE A 458 -2.39 -0.62 16.50
CA ILE A 458 -1.65 -1.73 15.92
C ILE A 458 -2.07 -1.79 14.45
N ILE A 459 -1.16 -1.47 13.53
CA ILE A 459 -1.37 -1.79 12.11
C ILE A 459 -1.07 -3.29 11.97
N GLY A 460 -2.08 -4.06 11.53
CA GLY A 460 -2.00 -5.50 11.37
C GLY A 460 -2.36 -5.94 9.96
N GLY A 461 -1.68 -6.95 9.43
CA GLY A 461 -1.95 -7.50 8.11
C GLY A 461 -1.10 -8.71 7.81
N THR A 462 -1.11 -9.16 6.57
CA THR A 462 -0.23 -10.22 6.06
C THR A 462 0.82 -9.60 5.17
N ALA A 463 2.07 -9.99 5.42
CA ALA A 463 3.25 -9.41 4.81
C ALA A 463 3.76 -10.31 3.67
N SER A 464 4.25 -9.75 2.57
CA SER A 464 4.85 -10.47 1.45
C SER A 464 5.86 -9.61 0.68
N GLY A 465 6.51 -10.17 -0.35
CA GLY A 465 7.36 -9.42 -1.28
C GLY A 465 8.72 -8.98 -0.72
N TYR A 466 9.09 -9.46 0.47
CA TYR A 466 10.38 -9.22 1.10
C TYR A 466 11.41 -10.31 0.83
N GLN A 467 11.01 -11.40 0.17
CA GLN A 467 11.95 -12.34 -0.39
C GLN A 467 12.74 -11.66 -1.50
N ARG A 468 14.07 -11.77 -1.46
CA ARG A 468 14.88 -11.36 -2.60
C ARG A 468 14.44 -12.22 -3.77
N ALA A 469 14.12 -11.61 -4.91
CA ALA A 469 13.93 -12.33 -6.16
C ALA A 469 15.09 -13.33 -6.25
N ALA A 470 14.76 -14.63 -6.17
CA ALA A 470 15.75 -15.66 -6.35
C ALA A 470 16.45 -15.28 -7.65
N LEU A 471 17.75 -14.97 -7.58
CA LEU A 471 18.56 -14.86 -8.78
C LEU A 471 18.28 -16.16 -9.52
N ILE A 472 17.49 -16.07 -10.59
CA ILE A 472 17.32 -17.16 -11.53
C ILE A 472 18.72 -17.30 -12.11
N TYR A 473 19.55 -18.11 -11.47
CA TYR A 473 20.75 -18.62 -12.09
C TYR A 473 20.24 -19.44 -13.27
N THR A 474 20.12 -18.80 -14.43
CA THR A 474 20.16 -19.47 -15.72
C THR A 474 21.55 -20.07 -15.85
N ASN A 475 21.80 -21.18 -15.14
CA ASN A 475 22.86 -22.08 -15.52
C ASN A 475 22.41 -22.72 -16.82
N GLY A 476 22.94 -22.19 -17.92
CA GLY A 476 22.89 -22.84 -19.22
C GLY A 476 23.39 -24.27 -19.05
N PHE A 477 22.52 -25.22 -19.32
CA PHE A 477 22.92 -26.57 -19.67
C PHE A 477 23.15 -26.60 -21.17
N GLU A 478 24.42 -26.70 -21.57
CA GLU A 478 24.78 -27.33 -22.85
C GLU A 478 25.02 -28.84 -22.66
N ALA A 479 24.86 -29.55 -23.78
CA ALA A 479 25.04 -30.98 -24.09
C ALA A 479 23.80 -31.87 -23.86
N ASN A 480 23.16 -32.48 -24.88
CA ASN A 480 23.57 -32.84 -26.24
C ASN A 480 22.65 -32.33 -27.34
#